data_AF-A0A7L2IE51-F1
#
_entry.id   AF-A0A7L2IE51-F1
#
_cell.length_a   1.000
_cell.length_b   1.000
_cell.length_c   1.000
_cell.angle_alpha   90.00
_cell.angle_beta   90.00
_cell.angle_gamma   90.00
#
_symmetry.space_group_name_H-M   'P 1'
#
loop_
_entity.id
_entity.type
_entity.pdbx_description
1 polymer ?
#
loop_
_entity_poly.entity_id
_entity_poly.type
_entity_poly.pdbx_seq_one_letter_code
_entity_poly.pdbx_strand_id
1 'polypeptide(L)'
;STAGDPLLQPYFPSRHGPRHSHRQVRDCQPLRYGNVTHEAWPSDNGTAGPVATTRTFVSYVPAKGEDRKVIYGHFTFVKDPLRTFSVLEPGGAGGCQARRRATVEETARLGGCLVAQNGGYFDMETGECLGNVVSDGKLVRNSGGLQNAQFGIRKDGTMVFGYLSEEDVLDQANPFVQLVSGVVWLLRDGEVYITQSQTAECGDIQTTGTFDRFINVVSARTAVGHDRQGQLVLVHVDGQTESRGVNLWEMADFLKQQGIVNAINLDGGGSATLVLNGTLASYPSEHCLSDSMWRCPRRISTVLCVHQPPCQPSHCSGHGHCLQGHCHCSGPFWTGPACDILDCGPANCSLHGACTDSGCLCDAGWTGSNCTDECPLGWYGPDCQQQCECDHSCPCHHQTGSCNLTHELEVQEQLSKGTSALGGAWKRSWRSTLCLLALLLLLSALGNVGLLLRTRAGRQQPGAYLYQPLRELNGAS
;
A
#
# COMPACT_ATOMS: atom_id res chain seq x y z
N SER A 1 6.77 -0.39 -30.18
CA SER A 1 7.60 -1.41 -30.84
C SER A 1 8.27 -0.82 -32.06
N THR A 2 9.60 -0.83 -32.07
CA THR A 2 10.37 -0.76 -33.31
C THR A 2 10.11 -2.03 -34.13
N ALA A 3 10.26 -1.96 -35.45
CA ALA A 3 9.90 -3.03 -36.40
C ALA A 3 10.82 -4.27 -36.37
N GLY A 4 11.45 -4.59 -35.23
CA GLY A 4 12.42 -5.70 -35.13
C GLY A 4 12.43 -6.50 -33.83
N ASP A 5 11.66 -6.11 -32.80
CA ASP A 5 11.64 -6.86 -31.54
C ASP A 5 10.65 -8.04 -31.59
N PRO A 6 11.09 -9.29 -31.35
CA PRO A 6 10.22 -10.46 -31.39
C PRO A 6 9.13 -10.39 -30.31
N LEU A 7 7.87 -10.24 -30.75
CA LEU A 7 6.70 -10.24 -29.88
C LEU A 7 6.44 -11.65 -29.35
N LEU A 8 6.16 -11.72 -28.05
CA LEU A 8 5.78 -12.96 -27.38
C LEU A 8 4.25 -13.06 -27.37
N GLN A 9 3.68 -13.68 -28.40
CA GLN A 9 2.23 -13.82 -28.56
C GLN A 9 1.81 -15.29 -28.45
N PRO A 10 0.83 -15.62 -27.58
CA PRO A 10 0.31 -16.98 -27.47
C PRO A 10 -0.56 -17.38 -28.67
N TYR A 11 -1.21 -16.41 -29.30
CA TYR A 11 -2.17 -16.60 -30.38
C TYR A 11 -1.91 -15.63 -31.54
N PHE A 12 -2.42 -15.96 -32.73
CA PHE A 12 -2.35 -15.05 -33.88
C PHE A 12 -3.15 -13.75 -33.63
N PRO A 13 -2.75 -12.61 -34.25
CA PRO A 13 -3.22 -11.26 -33.90
C PRO A 13 -4.73 -11.05 -33.90
N SER A 14 -5.51 -11.83 -34.66
CA SER A 14 -6.96 -11.65 -34.77
C SER A 14 -7.80 -12.48 -33.80
N ARG A 15 -7.20 -13.38 -33.00
CA ARG A 15 -7.96 -14.35 -32.19
C ARG A 15 -7.24 -14.73 -30.90
N HIS A 16 -7.51 -14.01 -29.81
CA HIS A 16 -7.06 -14.38 -28.47
C HIS A 16 -7.96 -15.47 -27.86
N GLY A 17 -7.38 -16.45 -27.18
CA GLY A 17 -8.07 -17.50 -26.43
C GLY A 17 -8.60 -18.68 -27.27
N PRO A 18 -8.96 -19.80 -26.61
CA PRO A 18 -9.63 -20.91 -27.25
C PRO A 18 -11.11 -20.59 -27.53
N ARG A 19 -11.72 -21.38 -28.43
CA ARG A 19 -13.15 -21.25 -28.79
C ARG A 19 -14.06 -22.29 -28.11
N HIS A 20 -13.48 -23.24 -27.41
CA HIS A 20 -14.23 -24.28 -26.74
C HIS A 20 -14.85 -23.74 -25.44
N SER A 21 -15.93 -24.37 -25.00
CA SER A 21 -16.70 -23.96 -23.83
C SER A 21 -16.01 -24.35 -22.52
N HIS A 22 -16.38 -23.68 -21.42
CA HIS A 22 -15.99 -24.08 -20.06
C HIS A 22 -16.29 -25.56 -19.74
N ARG A 23 -17.41 -26.08 -20.26
CA ARG A 23 -17.77 -27.51 -20.15
C ARG A 23 -16.67 -28.40 -20.73
N GLN A 24 -16.10 -28.05 -21.88
CA GLN A 24 -15.02 -28.83 -22.50
C GLN A 24 -13.74 -28.79 -21.65
N VAL A 25 -13.40 -27.66 -21.05
CA VAL A 25 -12.27 -27.58 -20.10
C VAL A 25 -12.47 -28.53 -18.93
N ARG A 26 -13.67 -28.53 -18.33
CA ARG A 26 -14.02 -29.44 -17.24
C ARG A 26 -13.97 -30.91 -17.66
N ASP A 27 -14.50 -31.25 -18.83
CA ASP A 27 -14.60 -32.64 -19.26
C ASP A 27 -13.22 -33.20 -19.71
N CYS A 28 -12.28 -32.34 -20.11
CA CYS A 28 -10.92 -32.71 -20.55
C CYS A 28 -9.86 -32.62 -19.44
N GLN A 29 -10.18 -32.13 -18.24
CA GLN A 29 -9.21 -32.04 -17.14
C GLN A 29 -8.93 -33.40 -16.48
N PRO A 30 -7.81 -33.55 -15.75
CA PRO A 30 -7.53 -34.80 -15.02
C PRO A 30 -8.61 -35.14 -13.99
N LEU A 31 -9.04 -36.41 -13.96
CA LEU A 31 -10.12 -36.91 -13.09
C LEU A 31 -9.94 -36.57 -11.60
N ARG A 32 -8.70 -36.41 -11.12
CA ARG A 32 -8.40 -36.06 -9.72
C ARG A 32 -9.03 -34.72 -9.29
N TYR A 33 -9.34 -33.83 -10.22
CA TYR A 33 -9.94 -32.52 -9.97
C TYR A 33 -11.47 -32.51 -10.08
N GLY A 34 -12.07 -33.66 -10.43
CA GLY A 34 -13.52 -33.79 -10.58
C GLY A 34 -14.11 -32.74 -11.53
N ASN A 35 -15.10 -32.01 -11.05
CA ASN A 35 -15.84 -31.01 -11.83
C ASN A 35 -15.37 -29.57 -11.59
N VAL A 36 -14.39 -29.35 -10.70
CA VAL A 36 -13.93 -28.01 -10.34
C VAL A 36 -12.73 -27.64 -11.20
N THR A 37 -12.82 -26.52 -11.91
CA THR A 37 -11.81 -26.06 -12.87
C THR A 37 -10.95 -24.91 -12.34
N HIS A 38 -11.08 -24.59 -11.07
CA HIS A 38 -10.33 -23.56 -10.37
C HIS A 38 -9.95 -24.04 -8.96
N GLU A 39 -8.96 -23.41 -8.35
CA GLU A 39 -8.62 -23.55 -6.93
C GLU A 39 -9.00 -22.27 -6.19
N ALA A 40 -9.46 -22.44 -4.95
CA ALA A 40 -9.83 -21.36 -4.05
C ALA A 40 -8.97 -21.44 -2.79
N TRP A 41 -8.42 -20.30 -2.34
CA TRP A 41 -7.55 -20.23 -1.19
C TRP A 41 -7.84 -18.96 -0.36
N PRO A 42 -7.98 -19.05 0.97
CA PRO A 42 -8.17 -17.85 1.80
C PRO A 42 -6.91 -16.97 1.75
N SER A 43 -7.07 -15.67 1.51
CA SER A 43 -5.95 -14.74 1.58
C SER A 43 -5.45 -14.52 3.00
N ASP A 44 -4.15 -14.25 3.13
CA ASP A 44 -3.53 -13.74 4.34
C ASP A 44 -4.22 -12.43 4.77
N ASN A 45 -4.65 -12.35 6.03
CA ASN A 45 -5.24 -11.14 6.62
C ASN A 45 -4.30 -10.47 7.63
N GLY A 46 -3.02 -10.85 7.64
CA GLY A 46 -2.02 -10.32 8.54
C GLY A 46 -1.68 -8.85 8.27
N THR A 47 -1.95 -7.99 9.25
CA THR A 47 -1.65 -6.54 9.17
C THR A 47 -0.27 -6.17 9.71
N ALA A 48 0.46 -7.13 10.30
CA ALA A 48 1.76 -6.89 10.91
C ALA A 48 2.89 -6.80 9.86
N GLY A 49 3.70 -5.74 9.96
CA GLY A 49 4.87 -5.52 9.09
C GLY A 49 4.54 -4.75 7.81
N PRO A 50 5.43 -4.76 6.80
CA PRO A 50 5.20 -4.06 5.55
C PRO A 50 4.12 -4.75 4.70
N VAL A 51 3.34 -3.96 3.97
CA VAL A 51 2.32 -4.43 3.02
C VAL A 51 2.90 -5.39 1.97
N ALA A 52 4.10 -5.07 1.47
CA ALA A 52 4.79 -5.87 0.48
C ALA A 52 6.26 -6.03 0.84
N THR A 53 6.81 -7.21 0.58
CA THR A 53 8.25 -7.48 0.65
C THR A 53 8.73 -7.97 -0.70
N THR A 54 9.54 -7.15 -1.38
CA THR A 54 10.16 -7.52 -2.66
C THR A 54 11.57 -8.07 -2.43
N ARG A 55 11.84 -9.25 -2.99
CA ARG A 55 13.13 -9.92 -2.98
C ARG A 55 13.66 -10.03 -4.40
N THR A 56 14.77 -9.37 -4.68
CA THR A 56 15.52 -9.55 -5.93
C THR A 56 16.27 -10.88 -5.89
N PHE A 57 16.33 -11.58 -7.02
CA PHE A 57 17.13 -12.78 -7.16
C PHE A 57 17.98 -12.74 -8.42
N VAL A 58 19.11 -13.45 -8.34
CA VAL A 58 19.95 -13.84 -9.47
C VAL A 58 20.17 -15.33 -9.31
N SER A 59 19.54 -16.12 -10.18
CA SER A 59 19.46 -17.58 -10.03
C SER A 59 19.93 -18.29 -11.29
N TYR A 60 20.38 -19.54 -11.12
CA TYR A 60 20.70 -20.43 -12.23
C TYR A 60 19.52 -21.34 -12.54
N VAL A 61 19.14 -21.41 -13.82
CA VAL A 61 18.08 -22.30 -14.29
C VAL A 61 18.59 -23.16 -15.46
N PRO A 62 18.48 -24.50 -15.39
CA PRO A 62 18.13 -25.28 -14.19
C PRO A 62 19.20 -25.12 -13.09
N ALA A 63 18.85 -25.46 -11.85
CA ALA A 63 19.73 -25.28 -10.68
C ALA A 63 21.02 -26.13 -10.73
N LYS A 64 21.02 -27.20 -11.54
CA LYS A 64 22.14 -28.12 -11.76
C LYS A 64 22.26 -28.44 -13.25
N GLY A 65 23.49 -28.70 -13.70
CA GLY A 65 23.79 -29.04 -15.10
C GLY A 65 24.72 -28.02 -15.76
N GLU A 66 25.28 -28.40 -16.91
CA GLU A 66 26.22 -27.58 -17.67
C GLU A 66 25.52 -26.47 -18.49
N ASP A 67 24.27 -26.69 -18.91
CA ASP A 67 23.46 -25.74 -19.69
C ASP A 67 22.76 -24.65 -18.84
N ARG A 68 23.25 -24.39 -17.63
CA ARG A 68 22.64 -23.42 -16.73
C ARG A 68 22.75 -22.00 -17.28
N LYS A 69 21.64 -21.27 -17.29
CA LYS A 69 21.61 -19.83 -17.60
C LYS A 69 21.30 -19.02 -16.35
N VAL A 70 21.82 -17.80 -16.30
CA VAL A 70 21.53 -16.84 -15.23
C VAL A 70 20.24 -16.10 -15.57
N ILE A 71 19.32 -16.05 -14.60
CA ILE A 71 18.09 -15.27 -14.68
C ILE A 71 18.06 -14.24 -13.56
N TYR A 72 17.46 -13.09 -13.86
CA TYR A 72 17.30 -11.96 -12.95
C TYR A 72 15.82 -11.72 -12.76
N GLY A 73 15.42 -11.39 -11.54
CA GLY A 73 14.02 -11.17 -11.30
C GLY A 73 13.70 -10.81 -9.87
N HIS A 74 12.40 -10.79 -9.58
CA HIS A 74 11.86 -10.37 -8.31
C HIS A 74 10.70 -11.26 -7.90
N PHE A 75 10.64 -11.59 -6.61
CA PHE A 75 9.42 -12.04 -5.94
C PHE A 75 8.91 -10.93 -5.05
N THR A 76 7.64 -10.57 -5.16
CA THR A 76 6.97 -9.66 -4.23
C THR A 76 5.90 -10.42 -3.48
N PHE A 77 6.07 -10.54 -2.16
CA PHE A 77 5.11 -11.16 -1.26
C PHE A 77 4.21 -10.08 -0.66
N VAL A 78 2.91 -10.22 -0.81
CA VAL A 78 1.89 -9.23 -0.46
C VAL A 78 1.04 -9.75 0.68
N LYS A 79 0.88 -8.92 1.71
CA LYS A 79 0.01 -9.15 2.87
C LYS A 79 -1.31 -8.45 2.71
N ASP A 80 -2.36 -9.01 3.32
CA ASP A 80 -3.72 -8.46 3.27
C ASP A 80 -4.16 -8.10 1.84
N PRO A 81 -4.00 -9.00 0.85
CA PRO A 81 -4.20 -8.66 -0.56
C PRO A 81 -5.65 -8.26 -0.86
N LEU A 82 -6.63 -8.65 -0.03
CA LEU A 82 -7.99 -8.13 -0.14
C LEU A 82 -8.04 -6.59 -0.06
N ARG A 83 -7.16 -5.98 0.74
CA ARG A 83 -7.14 -4.53 0.98
C ARG A 83 -5.97 -3.82 0.30
N THR A 84 -4.92 -4.54 -0.07
CA THR A 84 -3.66 -3.94 -0.55
C THR A 84 -3.36 -4.20 -2.03
N PHE A 85 -4.20 -4.99 -2.71
CA PHE A 85 -4.01 -5.33 -4.11
C PHE A 85 -5.17 -4.86 -4.98
N SER A 86 -4.84 -4.24 -6.11
CA SER A 86 -5.78 -3.81 -7.13
C SER A 86 -5.33 -4.17 -8.54
N VAL A 87 -6.29 -4.55 -9.39
CA VAL A 87 -6.12 -4.58 -10.85
C VAL A 87 -6.52 -3.20 -11.37
N LEU A 88 -5.60 -2.50 -12.03
CA LEU A 88 -5.82 -1.16 -12.56
C LEU A 88 -5.98 -1.17 -14.08
N GLU A 89 -6.87 -0.32 -14.59
CA GLU A 89 -6.99 -0.02 -16.01
C GLU A 89 -5.85 0.90 -16.52
N PRO A 90 -5.48 0.84 -17.81
CA PRO A 90 -4.37 1.63 -18.36
C PRO A 90 -4.61 3.14 -18.23
N GLY A 91 -3.75 3.82 -17.48
CA GLY A 91 -3.87 5.26 -17.22
C GLY A 91 -5.08 5.65 -16.37
N GLY A 92 -5.61 4.73 -15.57
CA GLY A 92 -6.75 4.95 -14.67
C GLY A 92 -8.08 4.46 -15.23
N ALA A 93 -9.13 4.62 -14.42
CA ALA A 93 -10.48 4.11 -14.69
C ALA A 93 -11.01 4.53 -16.07
N GLY A 94 -11.66 3.59 -16.78
CA GLY A 94 -12.12 3.75 -18.15
C GLY A 94 -11.03 3.59 -19.22
N GLY A 95 -9.79 3.29 -18.83
CA GLY A 95 -8.68 3.04 -19.74
C GLY A 95 -8.94 1.90 -20.73
N CYS A 96 -9.57 0.82 -20.29
CA CYS A 96 -9.89 -0.31 -21.17
C CYS A 96 -10.97 0.05 -22.19
N GLN A 97 -12.02 0.76 -21.77
CA GLN A 97 -13.09 1.21 -22.66
C GLN A 97 -12.55 2.17 -23.73
N ALA A 98 -11.60 3.03 -23.36
CA ALA A 98 -10.92 3.94 -24.27
C ALA A 98 -9.81 3.28 -25.13
N ARG A 99 -9.58 1.96 -24.98
CA ARG A 99 -8.50 1.20 -25.62
C ARG A 99 -7.13 1.87 -25.41
N ARG A 100 -6.93 2.44 -24.23
CA ARG A 100 -5.72 3.17 -23.88
C ARG A 100 -4.60 2.17 -23.63
N ARG A 101 -3.38 2.59 -23.95
CA ARG A 101 -2.15 1.96 -23.49
C ARG A 101 -1.32 2.98 -22.73
N ALA A 102 -0.78 2.58 -21.59
CA ALA A 102 0.04 3.42 -20.71
C ALA A 102 1.22 2.59 -20.16
N THR A 103 2.30 3.24 -19.75
CA THR A 103 3.36 2.49 -19.06
C THR A 103 2.89 2.04 -17.68
N VAL A 104 3.54 1.03 -17.12
CA VAL A 104 3.28 0.63 -15.72
C VAL A 104 3.57 1.80 -14.78
N GLU A 105 4.62 2.58 -15.02
CA GLU A 105 4.98 3.74 -14.19
C GLU A 105 3.89 4.83 -14.17
N GLU A 106 3.33 5.16 -15.35
CA GLU A 106 2.24 6.14 -15.48
C GLU A 106 1.01 5.69 -14.67
N THR A 107 0.60 4.44 -14.84
CA THR A 107 -0.60 3.89 -14.18
C THR A 107 -0.36 3.68 -12.69
N ALA A 108 0.83 3.22 -12.30
CA ALA A 108 1.21 2.98 -10.91
C ALA A 108 1.24 4.27 -10.09
N ARG A 109 1.69 5.37 -10.69
CA ARG A 109 1.68 6.70 -10.05
C ARG A 109 0.26 7.17 -9.76
N LEU A 110 -0.65 7.01 -10.71
CA LEU A 110 -2.07 7.36 -10.54
C LEU A 110 -2.76 6.48 -9.49
N GLY A 111 -2.39 5.20 -9.41
CA GLY A 111 -2.92 4.23 -8.45
C GLY A 111 -2.25 4.26 -7.06
N GLY A 112 -1.24 5.09 -6.83
CA GLY A 112 -0.53 5.14 -5.54
C GLY A 112 0.20 3.82 -5.18
N CYS A 113 0.69 3.09 -6.18
CA CYS A 113 1.28 1.78 -5.98
C CYS A 113 2.68 1.85 -5.34
N LEU A 114 2.89 1.03 -4.31
CA LEU A 114 4.19 0.72 -3.73
C LEU A 114 4.98 -0.23 -4.65
N VAL A 115 4.29 -1.24 -5.19
CA VAL A 115 4.83 -2.18 -6.17
C VAL A 115 3.82 -2.30 -7.30
N ALA A 116 4.27 -2.27 -8.54
CA ALA A 116 3.41 -2.50 -9.68
C ALA A 116 4.11 -3.35 -10.75
N GLN A 117 3.37 -4.26 -11.36
CA GLN A 117 3.81 -4.98 -12.56
C GLN A 117 2.74 -4.94 -13.65
N ASN A 118 3.12 -5.22 -14.89
CA ASN A 118 2.13 -5.37 -15.96
C ASN A 118 1.17 -6.53 -15.66
N GLY A 119 -0.08 -6.40 -16.10
CA GLY A 119 -1.15 -7.36 -15.85
C GLY A 119 -1.45 -8.25 -17.05
N GLY A 120 -2.73 -8.24 -17.45
CA GLY A 120 -3.26 -9.10 -18.50
C GLY A 120 -2.83 -8.71 -19.91
N TYR A 121 -3.16 -9.60 -20.85
CA TYR A 121 -2.89 -9.43 -22.26
C TYR A 121 -3.76 -8.34 -22.89
N PHE A 122 -3.31 -7.84 -24.04
CA PHE A 122 -4.02 -6.85 -24.83
C PHE A 122 -3.67 -6.96 -26.30
N ASP A 123 -4.52 -6.39 -27.13
CA ASP A 123 -4.26 -6.25 -28.57
C ASP A 123 -3.25 -5.12 -28.80
N MET A 124 -2.09 -5.47 -29.36
CA MET A 124 -0.99 -4.54 -29.60
C MET A 124 -1.28 -3.50 -30.68
N GLU A 125 -2.21 -3.77 -31.59
CA GLU A 125 -2.61 -2.86 -32.67
C GLU A 125 -3.71 -1.92 -32.20
N THR A 126 -4.75 -2.47 -31.56
CA THR A 126 -5.96 -1.70 -31.20
C THR A 126 -5.92 -1.12 -29.80
N GLY A 127 -5.10 -1.69 -28.90
CA GLY A 127 -5.07 -1.33 -27.47
C GLY A 127 -6.22 -1.93 -26.65
N GLU A 128 -7.02 -2.83 -27.22
CA GLU A 128 -8.11 -3.49 -26.51
C GLU A 128 -7.57 -4.40 -25.38
N CYS A 129 -8.11 -4.23 -24.17
CA CYS A 129 -7.87 -5.17 -23.06
C CYS A 129 -8.43 -6.54 -23.39
N LEU A 130 -7.76 -7.63 -23.01
CA LEU A 130 -8.21 -9.00 -23.28
C LEU A 130 -8.54 -9.77 -21.98
N GLY A 131 -9.33 -10.83 -22.12
CA GLY A 131 -9.87 -11.61 -21.01
C GLY A 131 -10.89 -10.87 -20.12
N ASN A 132 -11.13 -11.44 -18.93
CA ASN A 132 -11.94 -10.84 -17.89
C ASN A 132 -11.12 -9.83 -17.09
N VAL A 133 -11.73 -8.69 -16.78
CA VAL A 133 -11.14 -7.64 -15.96
C VAL A 133 -12.17 -7.13 -14.96
N VAL A 134 -11.85 -7.24 -13.67
CA VAL A 134 -12.57 -6.59 -12.57
C VAL A 134 -11.56 -5.73 -11.82
N SER A 135 -11.88 -4.44 -11.67
CA SER A 135 -11.04 -3.43 -11.04
C SER A 135 -11.81 -2.81 -9.88
N ASP A 136 -11.36 -3.05 -8.66
CA ASP A 136 -11.96 -2.52 -7.42
C ASP A 136 -13.48 -2.76 -7.32
N GLY A 137 -13.91 -3.98 -7.66
CA GLY A 137 -15.31 -4.41 -7.65
C GLY A 137 -16.13 -4.02 -8.88
N LYS A 138 -15.56 -3.23 -9.80
CA LYS A 138 -16.20 -2.88 -11.06
C LYS A 138 -15.83 -3.88 -12.15
N LEU A 139 -16.83 -4.53 -12.75
CA LEU A 139 -16.65 -5.33 -13.96
C LEU A 139 -16.30 -4.40 -15.13
N VAL A 140 -15.03 -4.40 -15.53
CA VAL A 140 -14.50 -3.58 -16.64
C VAL A 140 -14.69 -4.29 -17.97
N ARG A 141 -14.43 -5.60 -18.00
CA ARG A 141 -14.56 -6.43 -19.20
C ARG A 141 -15.01 -7.83 -18.83
N ASN A 142 -16.02 -8.33 -19.54
CA ASN A 142 -16.43 -9.72 -19.54
C ASN A 142 -15.98 -10.36 -20.86
N SER A 143 -15.30 -11.50 -20.78
CA SER A 143 -14.78 -12.24 -21.92
C SER A 143 -15.83 -13.12 -22.62
N GLY A 144 -17.03 -13.26 -22.04
CA GLY A 144 -18.09 -14.12 -22.55
C GLY A 144 -17.76 -15.62 -22.38
N GLY A 145 -17.09 -15.98 -21.28
CA GLY A 145 -16.74 -17.37 -20.97
C GLY A 145 -15.53 -17.90 -21.75
N LEU A 146 -14.67 -17.03 -22.26
CA LEU A 146 -13.42 -17.42 -22.91
C LEU A 146 -12.46 -18.07 -21.91
N GLN A 147 -11.92 -19.23 -22.26
CA GLN A 147 -11.20 -20.10 -21.35
C GLN A 147 -9.69 -19.85 -21.37
N ASN A 148 -9.26 -18.84 -20.62
CA ASN A 148 -7.86 -18.65 -20.25
C ASN A 148 -7.68 -18.73 -18.75
N ALA A 149 -6.44 -18.92 -18.29
CA ALA A 149 -6.11 -18.92 -16.88
C ALA A 149 -6.44 -17.57 -16.23
N GLN A 150 -7.10 -17.57 -15.07
CA GLN A 150 -7.56 -16.38 -14.38
C GLN A 150 -7.04 -16.35 -12.94
N PHE A 151 -6.82 -15.14 -12.45
CA PHE A 151 -6.58 -14.87 -11.05
C PHE A 151 -7.53 -13.78 -10.59
N GLY A 152 -8.21 -14.00 -9.46
CA GLY A 152 -9.05 -12.99 -8.84
C GLY A 152 -9.12 -13.12 -7.33
N ILE A 153 -9.63 -12.07 -6.70
CA ILE A 153 -9.93 -12.02 -5.27
C ILE A 153 -11.43 -11.73 -5.13
N ARG A 154 -12.13 -12.57 -4.39
CA ARG A 154 -13.55 -12.38 -4.06
C ARG A 154 -13.72 -11.44 -2.87
N LYS A 155 -14.95 -10.95 -2.68
CA LYS A 155 -15.30 -9.96 -1.64
C LYS A 155 -14.99 -10.43 -0.21
N ASP A 156 -15.02 -11.73 0.03
CA ASP A 156 -14.65 -12.34 1.32
C ASP A 156 -13.14 -12.55 1.52
N GLY A 157 -12.31 -12.19 0.54
CA GLY A 157 -10.86 -12.40 0.58
C GLY A 157 -10.40 -13.73 -0.01
N THR A 158 -11.30 -14.56 -0.56
CA THR A 158 -10.91 -15.79 -1.24
C THR A 158 -10.16 -15.47 -2.54
N MET A 159 -8.92 -15.92 -2.66
CA MET A 159 -8.16 -15.91 -3.91
C MET A 159 -8.57 -17.10 -4.77
N VAL A 160 -8.78 -16.87 -6.07
CA VAL A 160 -9.22 -17.88 -7.03
C VAL A 160 -8.24 -17.93 -8.19
N PHE A 161 -7.78 -19.14 -8.53
CA PHE A 161 -6.87 -19.40 -9.65
C PHE A 161 -7.43 -20.49 -10.57
N GLY A 162 -7.39 -20.30 -11.87
CA GLY A 162 -7.73 -21.34 -12.85
C GLY A 162 -8.74 -20.89 -13.89
N TYR A 163 -9.65 -21.79 -14.31
CA TYR A 163 -10.61 -21.55 -15.37
C TYR A 163 -12.00 -21.29 -14.81
N LEU A 164 -12.59 -20.17 -15.21
CA LEU A 164 -13.90 -19.71 -14.75
C LEU A 164 -14.90 -19.70 -15.89
N SER A 165 -16.13 -20.11 -15.59
CA SER A 165 -17.28 -19.88 -16.47
C SER A 165 -17.69 -18.42 -16.41
N GLU A 166 -18.54 -17.99 -17.35
CA GLU A 166 -19.13 -16.64 -17.28
C GLU A 166 -20.02 -16.47 -16.05
N GLU A 167 -20.73 -17.52 -15.64
CA GLU A 167 -21.55 -17.53 -14.42
C GLU A 167 -20.70 -17.32 -13.16
N ASP A 168 -19.54 -17.99 -13.07
CA ASP A 168 -18.62 -17.81 -11.95
C ASP A 168 -18.14 -16.36 -11.81
N VAL A 169 -17.89 -15.68 -12.94
CA VAL A 169 -17.42 -14.29 -13.00
C VAL A 169 -18.53 -13.32 -12.62
N LEU A 170 -19.78 -13.63 -12.97
CA LEU A 170 -20.96 -12.79 -12.74
C LEU A 170 -21.67 -13.08 -11.41
N ASP A 171 -21.12 -13.98 -10.58
CA ASP A 171 -21.65 -14.31 -9.27
C ASP A 171 -21.80 -13.06 -8.39
N GLN A 172 -23.02 -12.82 -7.88
CA GLN A 172 -23.35 -11.68 -7.04
C GLN A 172 -23.32 -12.01 -5.53
N ALA A 173 -23.30 -13.29 -5.16
CA ALA A 173 -23.31 -13.69 -3.75
C ALA A 173 -21.97 -13.39 -3.08
N ASN A 174 -20.86 -13.74 -3.75
CA ASN A 174 -19.51 -13.40 -3.33
C ASN A 174 -18.70 -12.88 -4.53
N PRO A 175 -19.00 -11.66 -5.01
CA PRO A 175 -18.46 -11.17 -6.28
C PRO A 175 -16.94 -11.01 -6.23
N PHE A 176 -16.32 -11.08 -7.41
CA PHE A 176 -14.93 -10.67 -7.55
C PHE A 176 -14.79 -9.17 -7.26
N VAL A 177 -13.79 -8.82 -6.45
CA VAL A 177 -13.34 -7.43 -6.26
C VAL A 177 -12.13 -7.12 -7.13
N GLN A 178 -11.32 -8.13 -7.46
CA GLN A 178 -10.22 -8.03 -8.40
C GLN A 178 -10.26 -9.26 -9.31
N LEU A 179 -10.04 -9.08 -10.62
CA LEU A 179 -9.95 -10.19 -11.58
C LEU A 179 -9.10 -9.78 -12.78
N VAL A 180 -8.18 -10.65 -13.18
CA VAL A 180 -7.36 -10.51 -14.38
C VAL A 180 -7.18 -11.86 -15.05
N SER A 181 -7.20 -11.88 -16.38
CA SER A 181 -6.87 -13.08 -17.16
C SER A 181 -5.42 -13.05 -17.65
N GLY A 182 -4.74 -14.18 -17.50
CA GLY A 182 -3.45 -14.49 -18.09
C GLY A 182 -3.60 -15.49 -19.23
N VAL A 183 -2.52 -16.22 -19.52
CA VAL A 183 -2.51 -17.36 -20.45
C VAL A 183 -1.54 -18.40 -19.89
N VAL A 184 -1.99 -19.65 -19.78
CA VAL A 184 -1.34 -20.77 -19.08
C VAL A 184 -1.45 -20.70 -17.55
N TRP A 185 -2.04 -21.74 -16.97
CA TRP A 185 -2.01 -22.02 -15.54
C TRP A 185 -0.72 -22.80 -15.23
N LEU A 186 0.23 -22.15 -14.55
CA LEU A 186 1.58 -22.69 -14.32
C LEU A 186 1.57 -23.80 -13.28
N LEU A 187 0.98 -23.52 -12.12
CA LEU A 187 0.94 -24.43 -10.97
C LEU A 187 -0.49 -24.58 -10.47
N ARG A 188 -0.93 -25.83 -10.27
CA ARG A 188 -2.19 -26.19 -9.62
C ARG A 188 -1.91 -27.12 -8.45
N ASP A 189 -2.26 -26.68 -7.24
CA ASP A 189 -2.04 -27.44 -5.99
C ASP A 189 -0.57 -27.89 -5.81
N GLY A 190 0.36 -26.96 -6.06
CA GLY A 190 1.80 -27.19 -5.95
C GLY A 190 2.42 -28.02 -7.07
N GLU A 191 1.64 -28.40 -8.10
CA GLU A 191 2.10 -29.22 -9.21
C GLU A 191 2.08 -28.48 -10.54
N VAL A 192 3.07 -28.76 -11.41
CA VAL A 192 3.16 -28.16 -12.75
C VAL A 192 1.94 -28.56 -13.58
N TYR A 193 1.27 -27.57 -14.19
CA TYR A 193 -0.02 -27.75 -14.87
C TYR A 193 -0.04 -27.33 -16.35
N ILE A 194 1.15 -27.11 -16.94
CA ILE A 194 1.30 -26.57 -18.30
C ILE A 194 0.72 -27.50 -19.37
N THR A 195 0.90 -28.82 -19.28
CA THR A 195 0.33 -29.77 -20.24
C THR A 195 -1.19 -29.66 -20.29
N GLN A 196 -1.82 -29.56 -19.12
CA GLN A 196 -3.27 -29.44 -19.01
C GLN A 196 -3.75 -28.08 -19.53
N SER A 197 -2.99 -27.01 -19.28
CA SER A 197 -3.26 -25.70 -19.87
C SER A 197 -3.14 -25.68 -21.39
N GLN A 198 -2.24 -26.47 -21.99
CA GLN A 198 -2.21 -26.62 -23.44
C GLN A 198 -3.54 -27.16 -23.97
N THR A 199 -4.08 -28.19 -23.34
CA THR A 199 -5.38 -28.74 -23.74
C THR A 199 -6.53 -27.77 -23.47
N ALA A 200 -6.49 -27.06 -22.34
CA ALA A 200 -7.56 -26.15 -21.92
C ALA A 200 -7.53 -24.77 -22.61
N GLU A 201 -6.40 -24.33 -23.17
CA GLU A 201 -6.25 -22.98 -23.71
C GLU A 201 -5.87 -22.94 -25.20
N CYS A 202 -5.57 -24.11 -25.79
CA CYS A 202 -5.40 -24.26 -27.23
C CYS A 202 -6.75 -24.56 -27.90
N GLY A 203 -7.04 -23.88 -29.01
CA GLY A 203 -8.19 -24.22 -29.84
C GLY A 203 -7.84 -25.27 -30.88
N ASP A 204 -8.74 -26.22 -31.15
CA ASP A 204 -8.55 -27.33 -32.13
C ASP A 204 -8.23 -26.89 -33.58
N ILE A 205 -8.34 -25.60 -33.87
CA ILE A 205 -8.23 -24.96 -35.20
C ILE A 205 -7.01 -24.06 -35.34
N GLN A 206 -6.22 -23.86 -34.28
CA GLN A 206 -4.95 -23.14 -34.39
C GLN A 206 -3.85 -24.13 -34.75
N THR A 207 -2.91 -23.74 -35.61
CA THR A 207 -1.67 -24.49 -35.79
C THR A 207 -0.95 -24.51 -34.44
N THR A 208 -0.91 -25.68 -33.80
CA THR A 208 -0.33 -25.90 -32.45
C THR A 208 1.04 -25.26 -32.26
N GLY A 209 1.80 -25.07 -33.33
CA GLY A 209 3.12 -24.46 -33.35
C GLY A 209 3.24 -23.05 -32.74
N THR A 210 2.21 -22.17 -32.78
CA THR A 210 2.35 -20.84 -32.14
C THR A 210 2.22 -20.89 -30.63
N PHE A 211 1.25 -21.66 -30.12
CA PHE A 211 1.06 -21.83 -28.68
C PHE A 211 2.21 -22.64 -28.07
N ASP A 212 2.66 -23.69 -28.76
CA ASP A 212 3.83 -24.48 -28.36
C ASP A 212 5.10 -23.63 -28.33
N ARG A 213 5.32 -22.78 -29.35
CA ARG A 213 6.44 -21.82 -29.33
C ARG A 213 6.31 -20.87 -28.15
N PHE A 214 5.13 -20.31 -27.88
CA PHE A 214 4.91 -19.42 -26.74
C PHE A 214 5.27 -20.06 -25.40
N ILE A 215 4.97 -21.35 -25.21
CA ILE A 215 5.30 -22.09 -23.99
C ILE A 215 6.80 -22.35 -23.88
N ASN A 216 7.42 -22.81 -24.96
CA ASN A 216 8.77 -23.36 -24.95
C ASN A 216 9.87 -22.30 -25.18
N VAL A 217 9.53 -21.15 -25.77
CA VAL A 217 10.49 -20.08 -26.02
C VAL A 217 10.88 -19.38 -24.72
N VAL A 218 12.18 -19.14 -24.54
CA VAL A 218 12.68 -18.31 -23.44
C VAL A 218 12.33 -16.85 -23.71
N SER A 219 11.87 -16.15 -22.68
CA SER A 219 11.62 -14.70 -22.75
C SER A 219 11.56 -14.11 -21.34
N ALA A 220 11.32 -12.80 -21.26
CA ALA A 220 10.86 -12.19 -20.01
C ALA A 220 9.44 -12.70 -19.69
N ARG A 221 9.15 -12.94 -18.41
CA ARG A 221 7.87 -13.52 -17.95
C ARG A 221 7.41 -12.83 -16.69
N THR A 222 6.10 -12.69 -16.53
CA THR A 222 5.49 -12.30 -15.26
C THR A 222 4.42 -13.31 -14.87
N ALA A 223 4.21 -13.46 -13.57
CA ALA A 223 3.22 -14.36 -13.01
C ALA A 223 2.59 -13.75 -11.75
N VAL A 224 1.43 -14.29 -11.40
CA VAL A 224 0.78 -14.07 -10.11
C VAL A 224 0.40 -15.41 -9.53
N GLY A 225 0.64 -15.60 -8.24
CA GLY A 225 0.37 -16.84 -7.52
C GLY A 225 0.20 -16.60 -6.04
N HIS A 226 0.18 -17.66 -5.24
CA HIS A 226 0.17 -17.53 -3.78
C HIS A 226 0.99 -18.63 -3.10
N ASP A 227 1.43 -18.36 -1.89
CA ASP A 227 2.07 -19.36 -1.02
C ASP A 227 1.05 -20.09 -0.13
N ARG A 228 1.54 -21.00 0.70
CA ARG A 228 0.70 -21.79 1.63
C ARG A 228 0.10 -20.95 2.76
N GLN A 229 0.68 -19.79 3.06
CA GLN A 229 0.20 -18.87 4.08
C GLN A 229 -0.92 -17.98 3.55
N GLY A 230 -1.23 -18.04 2.24
CA GLY A 230 -2.23 -17.19 1.61
C GLY A 230 -1.69 -15.81 1.25
N GLN A 231 -0.37 -15.59 1.30
CA GLN A 231 0.21 -14.36 0.77
C GLN A 231 0.13 -14.39 -0.75
N LEU A 232 -0.31 -13.28 -1.35
CA LEU A 232 -0.26 -13.12 -2.79
C LEU A 232 1.20 -12.89 -3.22
N VAL A 233 1.61 -13.53 -4.30
CA VAL A 233 2.98 -13.47 -4.80
C VAL A 233 2.99 -12.98 -6.24
N LEU A 234 3.63 -11.84 -6.48
CA LEU A 234 3.92 -11.32 -7.81
C LEU A 234 5.34 -11.71 -8.21
N VAL A 235 5.50 -12.23 -9.42
CA VAL A 235 6.80 -12.71 -9.90
C VAL A 235 7.12 -12.07 -11.25
N HIS A 236 8.32 -11.53 -11.34
CA HIS A 236 8.85 -10.91 -12.56
C HIS A 236 10.22 -11.50 -12.87
N VAL A 237 10.43 -11.93 -14.11
CA VAL A 237 11.71 -12.41 -14.63
C VAL A 237 12.09 -11.61 -15.86
N ASP A 238 13.25 -10.93 -15.81
CA ASP A 238 13.79 -10.23 -16.95
C ASP A 238 14.23 -11.20 -18.05
N GLY A 239 14.18 -10.76 -19.30
CA GLY A 239 14.55 -11.59 -20.43
C GLY A 239 14.40 -10.89 -21.77
N GLN A 240 14.61 -11.66 -22.82
CA GLN A 240 14.43 -11.27 -24.21
C GLN A 240 14.00 -12.52 -24.97
N THR A 241 12.90 -12.45 -25.72
CA THR A 241 12.40 -13.57 -26.50
C THR A 241 13.52 -14.18 -27.35
N GLU A 242 13.69 -15.51 -27.26
CA GLU A 242 14.73 -16.32 -27.94
C GLU A 242 16.17 -16.14 -27.44
N SER A 243 16.41 -15.30 -26.43
CA SER A 243 17.77 -14.98 -25.98
C SER A 243 17.98 -15.13 -24.47
N ARG A 244 17.12 -14.51 -23.64
CA ARG A 244 17.30 -14.44 -22.18
C ARG A 244 15.98 -14.67 -21.45
N GLY A 245 16.08 -15.06 -20.18
CA GLY A 245 14.93 -15.32 -19.32
C GLY A 245 14.55 -16.80 -19.31
N VAL A 246 13.26 -17.09 -19.15
CA VAL A 246 12.74 -18.44 -18.94
C VAL A 246 11.62 -18.77 -19.91
N ASN A 247 11.48 -20.05 -20.23
CA ASN A 247 10.26 -20.59 -20.79
C ASN A 247 9.25 -20.92 -19.67
N LEU A 248 8.03 -21.34 -20.01
CA LEU A 248 7.01 -21.56 -18.98
C LEU A 248 7.28 -22.79 -18.10
N TRP A 249 7.93 -23.83 -18.64
CA TRP A 249 8.31 -25.03 -17.87
C TRP A 249 9.31 -24.70 -16.76
N GLU A 250 10.35 -23.97 -17.12
CA GLU A 250 11.36 -23.47 -16.21
C GLU A 250 10.76 -22.52 -15.17
N MET A 251 9.84 -21.64 -15.58
CA MET A 251 9.12 -20.76 -14.67
C MET A 251 8.31 -21.57 -13.66
N ALA A 252 7.51 -22.54 -14.11
CA ALA A 252 6.68 -23.35 -13.22
C ALA A 252 7.52 -24.17 -12.22
N ASP A 253 8.60 -24.82 -12.68
CA ASP A 253 9.50 -25.55 -11.79
C ASP A 253 10.18 -24.61 -10.78
N PHE A 254 10.62 -23.43 -11.21
CA PHE A 254 11.20 -22.42 -10.32
C PHE A 254 10.20 -21.95 -9.27
N LEU A 255 8.95 -21.64 -9.65
CA LEU A 255 7.88 -21.26 -8.71
C LEU A 255 7.57 -22.39 -7.71
N LYS A 256 7.53 -23.65 -8.19
CA LYS A 256 7.28 -24.82 -7.35
C LYS A 256 8.37 -24.98 -6.29
N GLN A 257 9.63 -24.79 -6.67
CA GLN A 257 10.77 -24.83 -5.75
C GLN A 257 10.74 -23.71 -4.70
N GLN A 258 10.14 -22.56 -5.03
CA GLN A 258 9.91 -21.47 -4.06
C GLN A 258 8.68 -21.68 -3.17
N GLY A 259 7.96 -22.80 -3.30
CA GLY A 259 6.81 -23.13 -2.46
C GLY A 259 5.50 -22.46 -2.86
N ILE A 260 5.40 -21.95 -4.09
CA ILE A 260 4.17 -21.40 -4.66
C ILE A 260 3.19 -22.54 -4.92
N VAL A 261 1.92 -22.35 -4.55
CA VAL A 261 0.87 -23.38 -4.60
C VAL A 261 0.10 -23.30 -5.91
N ASN A 262 -0.55 -22.16 -6.16
CA ASN A 262 -1.17 -21.87 -7.46
C ASN A 262 -0.54 -20.65 -8.09
N ALA A 263 -0.37 -20.67 -9.41
CA ALA A 263 0.15 -19.52 -10.16
C ALA A 263 -0.30 -19.54 -11.62
N ILE A 264 -0.62 -18.38 -12.18
CA ILE A 264 -0.90 -18.20 -13.61
C ILE A 264 0.17 -17.32 -14.26
N ASN A 265 0.44 -17.55 -15.55
CA ASN A 265 1.32 -16.70 -16.34
C ASN A 265 0.55 -15.49 -16.89
N LEU A 266 1.16 -14.31 -16.78
CA LEU A 266 0.64 -13.03 -17.28
C LEU A 266 1.42 -12.59 -18.52
N ASP A 267 1.16 -11.37 -19.01
CA ASP A 267 1.81 -10.87 -20.22
C ASP A 267 3.33 -10.71 -20.04
N GLY A 268 4.11 -11.09 -21.04
CA GLY A 268 5.56 -11.23 -20.96
C GLY A 268 6.31 -10.48 -22.06
N GLY A 269 7.53 -10.92 -22.37
CA GLY A 269 8.39 -10.29 -23.37
C GLY A 269 8.58 -8.80 -23.07
N GLY A 270 8.40 -7.94 -24.08
CA GLY A 270 8.56 -6.50 -23.91
C GLY A 270 7.55 -5.84 -22.97
N SER A 271 6.45 -6.53 -22.62
CA SER A 271 5.48 -6.04 -21.64
C SER A 271 5.96 -6.22 -20.19
N ALA A 272 6.83 -7.20 -19.94
CA ALA A 272 7.32 -7.54 -18.60
C ALA A 272 8.00 -6.32 -17.96
N THR A 273 7.37 -5.78 -16.92
CA THR A 273 7.80 -4.54 -16.28
C THR A 273 7.54 -4.61 -14.77
N LEU A 274 8.52 -4.23 -13.97
CA LEU A 274 8.39 -4.03 -12.53
C LEU A 274 8.67 -2.57 -12.17
N VAL A 275 7.80 -1.98 -11.36
CA VAL A 275 7.93 -0.64 -10.82
C VAL A 275 7.89 -0.71 -9.30
N LEU A 276 8.87 -0.09 -8.64
CA LEU A 276 8.94 0.04 -7.19
C LEU A 276 8.87 1.52 -6.82
N ASN A 277 7.93 1.89 -5.96
CA ASN A 277 7.66 3.25 -5.51
C ASN A 277 7.62 4.27 -6.67
N GLY A 278 6.96 3.91 -7.77
CA GLY A 278 6.81 4.78 -8.94
C GLY A 278 8.03 4.90 -9.86
N THR A 279 9.08 4.09 -9.64
CA THR A 279 10.28 4.05 -10.47
C THR A 279 10.49 2.66 -11.09
N LEU A 280 10.86 2.61 -12.37
CA LEU A 280 11.23 1.36 -13.05
C LEU A 280 12.36 0.62 -12.31
N ALA A 281 12.14 -0.65 -11.99
CA ALA A 281 13.06 -1.50 -11.22
C ALA A 281 13.40 -2.82 -11.92
N SER A 282 13.10 -2.93 -13.21
CA SER A 282 13.42 -4.07 -14.08
C SER A 282 14.22 -3.64 -15.30
N TYR A 283 14.64 -4.60 -16.12
CA TYR A 283 15.29 -4.35 -17.41
C TYR A 283 14.37 -4.75 -18.57
N PRO A 284 13.54 -3.82 -19.10
CA PRO A 284 12.67 -4.10 -20.24
C PRO A 284 13.42 -4.66 -21.44
N SER A 285 12.72 -5.46 -22.23
CA SER A 285 13.30 -6.11 -23.41
C SER A 285 13.16 -5.28 -24.69
N GLU A 286 12.27 -4.28 -24.72
CA GLU A 286 11.99 -3.50 -25.92
C GLU A 286 13.00 -2.37 -26.11
N HIS A 287 13.43 -2.13 -27.35
CA HIS A 287 14.31 -1.00 -27.65
C HIS A 287 13.54 0.33 -27.67
N CYS A 288 14.19 1.41 -27.25
CA CYS A 288 13.61 2.74 -27.33
C CYS A 288 13.44 3.18 -28.79
N LEU A 289 12.36 3.92 -29.08
CA LEU A 289 12.08 4.44 -30.43
C LEU A 289 13.10 5.48 -30.88
N SER A 290 13.64 6.27 -29.94
CA SER A 290 14.60 7.33 -30.21
C SER A 290 16.02 6.83 -30.44
N ASP A 291 16.39 5.72 -29.79
CA ASP A 291 17.73 5.15 -29.83
C ASP A 291 17.66 3.64 -29.53
N SER A 292 18.04 2.83 -30.52
CA SER A 292 18.00 1.38 -30.42
C SER A 292 19.09 0.79 -29.52
N MET A 293 20.00 1.60 -28.96
CA MET A 293 20.94 1.16 -27.94
C MET A 293 20.28 0.99 -26.57
N TRP A 294 19.27 1.81 -26.27
CA TRP A 294 18.60 1.82 -24.97
C TRP A 294 17.37 0.94 -24.94
N ARG A 295 17.03 0.45 -23.74
CA ARG A 295 15.81 -0.34 -23.49
C ARG A 295 14.75 0.55 -22.84
N CYS A 296 13.51 0.42 -23.29
CA CYS A 296 12.38 1.21 -22.80
C CYS A 296 11.22 0.30 -22.37
N PRO A 297 10.48 0.67 -21.31
CA PRO A 297 9.27 -0.05 -20.92
C PRO A 297 8.18 0.13 -21.98
N ARG A 298 7.40 -0.92 -22.21
CA ARG A 298 6.26 -0.89 -23.13
C ARG A 298 5.08 -0.16 -22.51
N ARG A 299 4.29 0.50 -23.37
CA ARG A 299 2.92 0.93 -23.05
C ARG A 299 1.98 -0.26 -23.14
N ILE A 300 1.52 -0.72 -21.99
CA ILE A 300 0.72 -1.92 -21.76
C ILE A 300 -0.75 -1.58 -21.45
N SER A 301 -1.55 -2.58 -21.12
CA SER A 301 -2.96 -2.46 -20.74
C SER A 301 -3.15 -2.43 -19.22
N THR A 302 -3.62 -3.51 -18.60
CA THR A 302 -3.87 -3.55 -17.16
C THR A 302 -2.59 -3.64 -16.35
N VAL A 303 -2.64 -3.17 -15.11
CA VAL A 303 -1.53 -3.18 -14.15
C VAL A 303 -1.96 -3.87 -12.87
N LEU A 304 -1.08 -4.71 -12.32
CA LEU A 304 -1.26 -5.25 -10.99
C LEU A 304 -0.56 -4.34 -10.00
N CYS A 305 -1.33 -3.71 -9.11
CA CYS A 305 -0.89 -2.70 -8.17
C CYS A 305 -0.97 -3.21 -6.75
N VAL A 306 0.12 -3.05 -6.00
CA VAL A 306 0.14 -3.23 -4.55
C VAL A 306 0.29 -1.86 -3.91
N HIS A 307 -0.65 -1.48 -3.05
CA HIS A 307 -0.74 -0.16 -2.45
C HIS A 307 -1.06 -0.26 -0.95
N GLN A 308 -0.98 0.88 -0.25
CA GLN A 308 -1.44 0.94 1.14
C GLN A 308 -2.95 0.65 1.21
N PRO A 309 -3.45 0.01 2.30
CA PRO A 309 -4.89 -0.21 2.46
C PRO A 309 -5.66 1.11 2.33
N PRO A 310 -6.75 1.16 1.55
CA PRO A 310 -7.56 2.37 1.43
C PRO A 310 -8.21 2.68 2.78
N CYS A 311 -8.31 3.97 3.08
CA CYS A 311 -9.02 4.41 4.27
C CYS A 311 -10.52 4.29 4.12
N GLN A 312 -11.17 3.91 5.22
CA GLN A 312 -12.62 3.93 5.34
C GLN A 312 -13.03 4.92 6.43
N PRO A 313 -13.81 5.96 6.10
CA PRO A 313 -14.22 6.39 4.75
C PRO A 313 -13.07 6.99 3.92
N SER A 314 -13.28 7.08 2.61
CA SER A 314 -12.24 7.49 1.66
C SER A 314 -11.75 8.90 1.93
N HIS A 315 -10.44 9.11 1.74
CA HIS A 315 -9.76 10.41 1.88
C HIS A 315 -9.84 11.08 3.26
N CYS A 316 -10.33 10.41 4.30
CA CYS A 316 -10.43 10.97 5.66
C CYS A 316 -11.12 12.35 5.66
N SER A 317 -12.17 12.48 4.84
CA SER A 317 -12.95 13.71 4.63
C SER A 317 -12.12 14.92 4.20
N GLY A 318 -10.88 14.74 3.75
CA GLY A 318 -9.94 15.82 3.44
C GLY A 318 -9.26 16.43 4.67
N HIS A 319 -9.55 15.93 5.86
CA HIS A 319 -9.09 16.46 7.14
C HIS A 319 -8.19 15.48 7.90
N GLY A 320 -7.50 14.58 7.19
CA GLY A 320 -6.63 13.59 7.80
C GLY A 320 -5.70 12.90 6.82
N HIS A 321 -4.79 12.10 7.36
CA HIS A 321 -3.88 11.24 6.63
C HIS A 321 -4.26 9.77 6.81
N CYS A 322 -4.11 8.98 5.75
CA CYS A 322 -4.41 7.56 5.79
C CYS A 322 -3.20 6.75 6.25
N LEU A 323 -3.34 6.02 7.36
CA LEU A 323 -2.30 5.14 7.89
C LEU A 323 -2.89 3.75 8.12
N GLN A 324 -2.41 2.74 7.38
CA GLN A 324 -2.88 1.35 7.47
C GLN A 324 -4.42 1.21 7.33
N GLY A 325 -5.02 2.03 6.47
CA GLY A 325 -6.46 2.07 6.22
C GLY A 325 -7.30 2.72 7.33
N HIS A 326 -6.66 3.38 8.30
CA HIS A 326 -7.33 4.20 9.31
C HIS A 326 -6.99 5.69 9.12
N CYS A 327 -7.98 6.53 9.36
CA CYS A 327 -7.81 7.97 9.29
C CYS A 327 -7.17 8.51 10.57
N HIS A 328 -6.10 9.29 10.39
CA HIS A 328 -5.49 10.06 11.44
C HIS A 328 -5.70 11.55 11.13
N CYS A 329 -6.52 12.21 11.94
CA CYS A 329 -6.98 13.56 11.63
C CYS A 329 -5.86 14.59 11.73
N SER A 330 -5.90 15.54 10.79
CA SER A 330 -4.96 16.65 10.68
C SER A 330 -5.48 17.81 11.52
N GLY A 331 -4.63 18.35 12.40
CA GLY A 331 -5.00 19.42 13.31
C GLY A 331 -5.76 18.94 14.55
N PRO A 332 -5.97 19.82 15.53
CA PRO A 332 -6.54 19.44 16.83
C PRO A 332 -8.07 19.38 16.85
N PHE A 333 -8.75 19.92 15.84
CA PHE A 333 -10.21 20.15 15.85
C PHE A 333 -11.00 19.10 15.06
N TRP A 334 -10.35 18.33 14.18
CA TRP A 334 -11.01 17.27 13.42
C TRP A 334 -10.94 15.96 14.18
N THR A 335 -12.09 15.34 14.38
CA THR A 335 -12.24 14.11 15.16
C THR A 335 -13.16 13.12 14.45
N GLY A 336 -13.37 11.96 15.08
CA GLY A 336 -14.14 10.86 14.51
C GLY A 336 -13.32 9.92 13.62
N PRO A 337 -13.86 8.74 13.30
CA PRO A 337 -13.17 7.73 12.49
C PRO A 337 -12.91 8.19 11.04
N ALA A 338 -13.61 9.23 10.60
CA ALA A 338 -13.57 9.78 9.26
C ALA A 338 -12.96 11.18 9.18
N CYS A 339 -12.57 11.77 10.32
CA CYS A 339 -12.18 13.18 10.42
C CYS A 339 -13.24 14.13 9.87
N ASP A 340 -14.52 13.80 10.09
CA ASP A 340 -15.69 14.56 9.63
C ASP A 340 -16.38 15.34 10.75
N ILE A 341 -15.95 15.14 12.00
CA ILE A 341 -16.51 15.82 13.16
C ILE A 341 -15.58 16.97 13.52
N LEU A 342 -16.04 18.20 13.29
CA LEU A 342 -15.37 19.40 13.78
C LEU A 342 -15.75 19.62 15.25
N ASP A 343 -14.77 19.50 16.14
CA ASP A 343 -14.87 19.68 17.58
C ASP A 343 -13.86 20.74 18.05
N CYS A 344 -14.35 21.94 18.34
CA CYS A 344 -13.52 23.02 18.88
C CYS A 344 -13.49 23.06 20.43
N GLY A 345 -13.95 22.01 21.10
CA GLY A 345 -14.00 21.92 22.55
C GLY A 345 -15.35 22.32 23.17
N PRO A 346 -15.39 22.79 24.43
CA PRO A 346 -16.64 23.00 25.17
C PRO A 346 -17.61 23.90 24.41
N ALA A 347 -18.82 23.38 24.15
CA ALA A 347 -19.89 24.08 23.44
C ALA A 347 -19.46 24.74 22.10
N ASN A 348 -18.46 24.18 21.40
CA ASN A 348 -17.90 24.73 20.15
C ASN A 348 -17.55 26.22 20.27
N CYS A 349 -16.46 26.52 20.96
CA CYS A 349 -15.99 27.88 21.25
C CYS A 349 -16.74 28.58 22.40
N SER A 350 -17.17 27.83 23.42
CA SER A 350 -17.78 28.35 24.65
C SER A 350 -18.99 29.25 24.44
N LEU A 351 -19.67 29.17 23.28
CA LEU A 351 -20.72 30.10 22.84
C LEU A 351 -20.26 31.55 22.66
N HIS A 352 -18.94 31.77 22.56
CA HIS A 352 -18.27 33.06 22.40
C HIS A 352 -17.43 33.12 21.13
N GLY A 353 -17.80 32.34 20.12
CA GLY A 353 -17.13 32.33 18.84
C GLY A 353 -17.72 31.34 17.85
N ALA A 354 -17.17 31.35 16.64
CA ALA A 354 -17.52 30.41 15.58
C ALA A 354 -16.41 29.36 15.43
N CYS A 355 -16.79 28.09 15.42
CA CYS A 355 -15.88 26.97 15.18
C CYS A 355 -15.60 26.83 13.68
N THR A 356 -14.34 26.98 13.28
CA THR A 356 -13.86 26.90 11.90
C THR A 356 -12.85 25.77 11.72
N ASP A 357 -12.46 25.47 10.47
CA ASP A 357 -11.46 24.46 10.13
C ASP A 357 -10.07 24.71 10.74
N SER A 358 -9.78 25.95 11.13
CA SER A 358 -8.54 26.40 11.77
C SER A 358 -8.66 26.61 13.28
N GLY A 359 -9.83 26.35 13.85
CA GLY A 359 -10.13 26.52 15.28
C GLY A 359 -11.22 27.55 15.54
N CYS A 360 -11.30 28.03 16.78
CA CYS A 360 -12.27 29.04 17.17
C CYS A 360 -11.88 30.43 16.68
N LEU A 361 -12.81 31.10 16.02
CA LEU A 361 -12.78 32.54 15.78
C LEU A 361 -13.63 33.19 16.87
N CYS A 362 -13.00 33.92 17.80
CA CYS A 362 -13.71 34.45 18.96
C CYS A 362 -14.48 35.72 18.64
N ASP A 363 -15.68 35.82 19.21
CA ASP A 363 -16.48 37.02 19.20
C ASP A 363 -15.76 38.16 19.91
N ALA A 364 -16.21 39.39 19.67
CA ALA A 364 -15.60 40.56 20.29
C ALA A 364 -15.64 40.46 21.83
N GLY A 365 -14.48 40.70 22.46
CA GLY A 365 -14.36 40.62 23.91
C GLY A 365 -13.86 39.29 24.45
N TRP A 366 -13.59 38.30 23.60
CA TRP A 366 -13.14 36.97 23.95
C TRP A 366 -11.88 36.56 23.18
N THR A 367 -11.07 35.69 23.77
CA THR A 367 -9.84 35.13 23.21
C THR A 367 -9.54 33.75 23.80
N GLY A 368 -8.40 33.17 23.42
CA GLY A 368 -8.00 31.82 23.77
C GLY A 368 -8.44 30.79 22.73
N SER A 369 -7.90 29.58 22.80
CA SER A 369 -8.10 28.53 21.77
C SER A 369 -9.55 28.05 21.62
N ASN A 370 -10.40 28.32 22.62
CA ASN A 370 -11.79 27.92 22.71
C ASN A 370 -12.71 29.08 23.18
N CYS A 371 -12.25 30.32 23.09
CA CYS A 371 -12.98 31.54 23.47
C CYS A 371 -13.50 31.55 24.91
N THR A 372 -12.75 30.97 25.85
CA THR A 372 -13.11 30.97 27.27
C THR A 372 -12.59 32.20 28.01
N ASP A 373 -11.57 32.88 27.48
CA ASP A 373 -10.92 33.98 28.18
C ASP A 373 -11.48 35.32 27.70
N GLU A 374 -11.85 36.21 28.62
CA GLU A 374 -12.18 37.61 28.29
C GLU A 374 -10.92 38.37 27.84
N CYS A 375 -11.10 39.45 27.06
CA CYS A 375 -9.95 40.24 26.62
C CYS A 375 -9.13 40.78 27.80
N PRO A 376 -7.79 40.70 27.72
CA PRO A 376 -6.93 41.31 28.71
C PRO A 376 -7.14 42.82 28.73
N LEU A 377 -6.96 43.43 29.90
CA LEU A 377 -7.09 44.88 30.08
C LEU A 377 -6.24 45.64 29.06
N GLY A 378 -6.85 46.61 28.38
CA GLY A 378 -6.20 47.38 27.33
C GLY A 378 -6.39 46.83 25.91
N TRP A 379 -7.10 45.71 25.75
CA TRP A 379 -7.45 45.12 24.45
C TRP A 379 -8.96 44.91 24.30
N TYR A 380 -9.44 44.93 23.07
CA TYR A 380 -10.86 44.72 22.75
C TYR A 380 -11.05 44.15 21.34
N GLY A 381 -12.30 43.85 20.99
CA GLY A 381 -12.68 43.39 19.66
C GLY A 381 -12.49 41.87 19.47
N PRO A 382 -12.74 41.35 18.25
CA PRO A 382 -12.60 39.93 17.94
C PRO A 382 -11.18 39.43 18.19
N ASP A 383 -11.05 38.28 18.82
CA ASP A 383 -9.77 37.69 19.28
C ASP A 383 -8.88 38.65 20.09
N CYS A 384 -9.44 39.75 20.61
CA CYS A 384 -8.74 40.82 21.34
C CYS A 384 -7.57 41.45 20.56
N GLN A 385 -7.70 41.58 19.23
CA GLN A 385 -6.64 42.10 18.37
C GLN A 385 -6.56 43.63 18.31
N GLN A 386 -7.48 44.36 18.95
CA GLN A 386 -7.51 45.83 18.94
C GLN A 386 -7.06 46.38 20.30
N GLN A 387 -6.25 47.43 20.29
CA GLN A 387 -5.75 48.08 21.51
C GLN A 387 -6.66 49.26 21.88
N CYS A 388 -6.98 49.42 23.17
CA CYS A 388 -7.77 50.54 23.66
C CYS A 388 -7.07 51.89 23.42
N GLU A 389 -7.78 52.86 22.86
CA GLU A 389 -7.29 54.23 22.62
C GLU A 389 -7.94 55.24 23.60
N CYS A 390 -7.90 54.94 24.89
CA CYS A 390 -8.47 55.79 25.94
C CYS A 390 -7.43 56.74 26.56
N ASP A 391 -7.88 57.95 26.94
CA ASP A 391 -7.04 58.90 27.66
C ASP A 391 -6.45 58.30 28.94
N HIS A 392 -5.19 58.66 29.23
CA HIS A 392 -4.42 58.17 30.39
C HIS A 392 -4.26 56.65 30.49
N SER A 393 -4.38 55.92 29.36
CA SER A 393 -4.21 54.45 29.31
C SER A 393 -5.22 53.68 30.15
N CYS A 394 -6.43 54.23 30.34
CA CYS A 394 -7.51 53.54 31.03
C CYS A 394 -7.95 52.27 30.26
N PRO A 395 -8.39 51.21 30.96
CA PRO A 395 -9.03 50.07 30.31
C PRO A 395 -10.30 50.51 29.58
N CYS A 396 -10.56 49.94 28.41
CA CYS A 396 -11.80 50.11 27.67
C CYS A 396 -12.71 48.90 27.82
N HIS A 397 -13.97 49.02 27.40
CA HIS A 397 -14.90 47.90 27.36
C HIS A 397 -14.41 46.80 26.40
N HIS A 398 -14.21 45.59 26.91
CA HIS A 398 -13.59 44.46 26.18
C HIS A 398 -14.26 44.12 24.83
N GLN A 399 -15.57 44.32 24.69
CA GLN A 399 -16.28 44.03 23.44
C GLN A 399 -16.27 45.20 22.44
N THR A 400 -16.36 46.44 22.91
CA THR A 400 -16.71 47.60 22.07
C THR A 400 -15.60 48.63 21.94
N GLY A 401 -14.57 48.58 22.78
CA GLY A 401 -13.52 49.59 22.82
C GLY A 401 -13.93 50.90 23.51
N SER A 402 -15.14 50.97 24.08
CA SER A 402 -15.65 52.19 24.70
C SER A 402 -14.86 52.57 25.95
N CYS A 403 -14.35 53.81 25.98
CA CYS A 403 -13.68 54.40 27.13
C CYS A 403 -14.66 54.97 28.16
N ASN A 404 -15.96 55.02 27.83
CA ASN A 404 -17.01 55.48 28.73
C ASN A 404 -17.48 54.31 29.60
N LEU A 405 -16.57 53.72 30.37
CA LEU A 405 -16.94 52.83 31.44
C LEU A 405 -17.55 53.71 32.54
N THR A 406 -18.87 53.82 32.58
CA THR A 406 -19.55 54.04 33.88
C THR A 406 -19.24 52.80 34.69
N HIS A 407 -18.10 52.84 35.37
CA HIS A 407 -17.67 51.81 36.28
C HIS A 407 -18.72 51.78 37.39
N GLU A 408 -19.77 50.96 37.26
CA GLU A 408 -20.50 50.51 38.43
C GLU A 408 -19.43 49.88 39.33
N LEU A 409 -19.29 50.50 40.50
CA LEU A 409 -18.23 50.25 41.45
C LEU A 409 -18.40 48.87 42.08
N GLU A 410 -18.09 47.80 41.36
CA GLU A 410 -18.01 46.45 41.96
C GLU A 410 -16.57 45.91 42.03
N VAL A 411 -15.60 46.56 41.38
CA VAL A 411 -14.18 46.14 41.45
C VAL A 411 -13.48 46.61 42.73
N GLN A 412 -14.07 47.50 43.54
CA GLN A 412 -13.51 47.85 44.86
C GLN A 412 -13.90 46.89 46.00
N GLU A 413 -14.83 45.95 45.80
CA GLU A 413 -15.20 45.01 46.88
C GLU A 413 -14.36 43.72 46.90
N GLN A 414 -13.68 43.36 45.79
CA GLN A 414 -12.75 42.22 45.77
C GLN A 414 -11.33 42.58 46.23
N LEU A 415 -10.89 43.83 46.04
CA LEU A 415 -9.58 44.30 46.56
C LEU A 415 -9.60 44.72 48.05
N SER A 416 -10.77 44.92 48.65
CA SER A 416 -10.90 45.28 50.08
C SER A 416 -11.21 44.09 51.01
N LYS A 417 -11.59 42.91 50.47
CA LYS A 417 -11.71 41.65 51.23
C LYS A 417 -10.43 40.81 51.29
N GLY A 418 -9.35 41.26 50.65
CA GLY A 418 -8.03 40.59 50.67
C GLY A 418 -7.07 41.03 51.79
N THR A 419 -7.40 42.07 52.57
CA THR A 419 -6.48 42.64 53.58
C THR A 419 -6.89 42.38 55.04
N SER A 420 -7.94 41.59 55.29
CA SER A 420 -8.36 41.21 56.66
C SER A 420 -8.62 39.70 56.83
N ALA A 421 -7.86 38.85 56.13
CA ALA A 421 -7.75 37.41 56.45
C ALA A 421 -6.33 36.81 56.29
N LEU A 422 -5.29 37.64 56.22
CA LEU A 422 -3.88 37.20 56.18
C LEU A 422 -3.10 37.60 57.45
N GLY A 423 -3.79 37.69 58.57
CA GLY A 423 -3.23 37.96 59.89
C GLY A 423 -3.43 36.79 60.85
N GLY A 424 -2.94 35.60 60.52
CA GLY A 424 -2.97 34.49 61.51
C GLY A 424 -2.91 33.05 61.01
N ALA A 425 -2.20 32.70 59.93
CA ALA A 425 -2.04 31.28 59.58
C ALA A 425 -0.75 30.90 58.83
N TRP A 426 0.26 31.78 58.74
CA TRP A 426 1.47 31.50 57.94
C TRP A 426 2.77 31.90 58.64
N LYS A 427 2.90 31.53 59.93
CA LYS A 427 4.16 31.66 60.69
C LYS A 427 4.58 30.39 61.43
N ARG A 428 4.14 29.21 60.95
CA ARG A 428 4.55 27.91 61.52
C ARG A 428 5.04 26.86 60.51
N SER A 429 5.15 27.19 59.22
CA SER A 429 5.51 26.21 58.19
C SER A 429 6.53 26.72 57.15
N TRP A 430 7.56 27.45 57.60
CA TRP A 430 8.79 27.67 56.81
C TRP A 430 9.95 26.82 57.33
N ARG A 431 9.98 26.54 58.65
CA ARG A 431 11.00 25.69 59.27
C ARG A 431 10.87 24.23 58.84
N SER A 432 9.65 23.71 58.73
CA SER A 432 9.40 22.32 58.34
C SER A 432 9.69 22.06 56.86
N THR A 433 9.37 23.01 55.98
CA THR A 433 9.65 22.93 54.54
C THR A 433 11.13 23.09 54.21
N LEU A 434 11.86 23.96 54.92
CA LEU A 434 13.32 24.01 54.79
C LEU A 434 14.01 22.72 55.26
N CYS A 435 13.55 22.15 56.38
CA CYS A 435 14.10 20.88 56.88
C CYS A 435 13.81 19.71 55.92
N LEU A 436 12.62 19.66 55.30
CA LEU A 436 12.27 18.62 54.35
C LEU A 436 13.10 18.72 53.05
N LEU A 437 13.28 19.94 52.53
CA LEU A 437 14.12 20.18 51.35
C LEU A 437 15.61 19.88 51.63
N ALA A 438 16.11 20.24 52.81
CA ALA A 438 17.48 19.91 53.22
C ALA A 438 17.68 18.38 53.37
N LEU A 439 16.69 17.66 53.90
CA LEU A 439 16.73 16.20 54.01
C LEU A 439 16.73 15.52 52.63
N LEU A 440 15.89 16.00 51.70
CA LEU A 440 15.84 15.48 50.32
C LEU A 440 17.15 15.74 49.56
N LEU A 441 17.77 16.91 49.75
CA LEU A 441 19.07 17.22 49.17
C LEU A 441 20.20 16.35 49.75
N LEU A 442 20.17 16.06 51.07
CA LEU A 442 21.13 15.14 51.70
C LEU A 442 20.98 13.70 51.19
N LEU A 443 19.74 13.21 51.04
CA LEU A 443 19.47 11.87 50.49
C LEU A 443 19.92 11.77 49.02
N SER A 444 19.69 12.80 48.22
CA SER A 444 20.19 12.90 46.84
C SER A 444 21.72 12.89 46.78
N ALA A 445 22.39 13.66 47.64
CA ALA A 445 23.85 13.70 47.71
C ALA A 445 24.43 12.33 48.13
N LEU A 446 23.85 11.67 49.13
CA LEU A 446 24.26 10.33 49.56
C LEU A 446 24.05 9.27 48.46
N GLY A 447 22.94 9.36 47.72
CA GLY A 447 22.67 8.50 46.57
C GLY A 447 23.71 8.66 45.46
N ASN A 448 24.07 9.91 45.14
CA ASN A 448 25.09 10.22 44.14
C ASN A 448 26.51 9.77 44.58
N VAL A 449 26.84 9.89 45.87
CA VAL A 449 28.09 9.36 46.44
C VAL A 449 28.10 7.82 46.39
N GLY A 450 26.97 7.16 46.64
CA GLY A 450 26.83 5.71 46.50
C GLY A 450 27.03 5.21 45.06
N LEU A 451 26.54 5.96 44.06
CA LEU A 451 26.77 5.66 42.64
C LEU A 451 28.25 5.85 42.23
N LEU A 452 28.91 6.89 42.78
CA LEU A 452 30.33 7.16 42.54
C LEU A 452 31.26 6.14 43.22
N LEU A 453 30.87 5.58 44.36
CA LEU A 453 31.62 4.51 45.02
C LEU A 453 31.42 3.15 44.33
N ARG A 454 30.21 2.86 43.81
CA ARG A 454 29.95 1.65 42.98
C ARG A 454 30.71 1.67 41.65
N THR A 455 30.85 2.84 41.01
CA THR A 455 31.60 2.97 39.75
C THR A 455 33.13 2.84 39.93
N ARG A 456 33.65 3.03 41.16
CA ARG A 456 35.07 2.78 41.47
C ARG A 456 35.42 1.32 41.78
N ALA A 457 34.44 0.47 42.12
CA ALA A 457 34.66 -0.95 42.44
C ALA A 457 34.60 -1.89 41.21
N GLY A 458 34.24 -1.39 40.02
CA GLY A 458 33.96 -2.20 38.83
C GLY A 458 34.89 -2.03 37.63
N ARG A 459 36.13 -1.56 37.82
CA ARG A 459 37.12 -1.44 36.71
C ARG A 459 38.43 -2.14 37.04
N GLN A 460 38.48 -3.45 36.80
CA GLN A 460 39.71 -4.16 36.50
C GLN A 460 39.59 -4.87 35.15
N GLN A 461 40.65 -4.69 34.34
CA GLN A 461 41.02 -5.28 33.05
C GLN A 461 40.56 -4.59 31.76
N PRO A 462 41.51 -4.06 30.95
CA PRO A 462 41.29 -3.71 29.55
C PRO A 462 41.54 -4.93 28.66
N GLY A 463 40.48 -5.44 28.03
CA GLY A 463 40.58 -6.46 26.98
C GLY A 463 40.89 -5.81 25.63
N ALA A 464 41.97 -6.27 25.01
CA ALA A 464 42.50 -5.84 23.73
C ALA A 464 41.49 -5.99 22.57
N TYR A 465 41.56 -5.04 21.63
CA TYR A 465 40.93 -5.19 20.32
C TYR A 465 41.67 -6.30 19.54
N LEU A 466 41.01 -7.43 19.30
CA LEU A 466 41.50 -8.48 18.42
C LEU A 466 40.69 -8.47 17.12
N TYR A 467 41.39 -8.21 16.02
CA TYR A 467 40.93 -8.42 14.65
C TYR A 467 40.79 -9.92 14.38
N GLN A 468 39.71 -10.37 13.75
CA GLN A 468 39.58 -11.76 13.32
C GLN A 468 38.89 -11.87 11.94
N PRO A 469 39.58 -12.34 10.89
CA PRO A 469 39.00 -12.54 9.56
C PRO A 469 38.39 -13.95 9.38
N LEU A 470 37.52 -14.05 8.38
CA LEU A 470 36.72 -15.20 7.94
C LEU A 470 37.50 -16.53 7.73
N ARG A 471 36.98 -17.64 8.29
CA ARG A 471 36.60 -18.87 7.55
C ARG A 471 36.09 -20.00 8.46
N GLU A 472 35.18 -20.78 7.86
CA GLU A 472 34.83 -22.19 8.13
C GLU A 472 34.05 -22.53 9.40
N LEU A 473 32.84 -23.08 9.22
CA LEU A 473 32.49 -24.42 9.68
C LEU A 473 31.16 -24.87 9.06
N ASN A 474 31.27 -25.76 8.06
CA ASN A 474 30.26 -26.78 7.81
C ASN A 474 30.16 -27.71 9.04
N GLY A 475 28.94 -28.16 9.33
CA GLY A 475 28.62 -29.26 10.23
C GLY A 475 27.10 -29.29 10.42
N ALA A 476 26.33 -30.01 9.60
CA ALA A 476 26.08 -31.44 9.74
C ALA A 476 25.57 -31.82 11.13
N SER A 477 24.25 -31.90 11.28
CA SER A 477 23.51 -32.87 12.10
C SER A 477 22.10 -32.99 11.52
#